data_AF-A0A401QPN7-F1
#
_entry.id   AF-A0A401QPN7-F1
#
_cell.length_a   1.000
_cell.length_b   1.000
_cell.length_c   1.000
_cell.angle_alpha   90.00
_cell.angle_beta   90.00
_cell.angle_gamma   90.00
#
_symmetry.space_group_name_H-M   'P 1'
#
loop_
_entity.id
_entity.type
_entity.pdbx_description
1 polymer ?
#
loop_
_entity_poly.entity_id
_entity_poly.type
_entity_poly.pdbx_seq_one_letter_code
_entity_poly.pdbx_strand_id
1 'polypeptide(L)'
;MQFEAGYTAARRGDAGIAWRDWDQAERTAQALPVHYFHPVTSFSRAVMGAHAVTVAVELRSGTESVRQAARAEAAVIPSRPRRARHRIEQARGYQLDKQPEAALATLDQAYEAAPETIRYNGYARRIVLEETEAACPERRRRASELAAKIGLLAE
;
A
#
# COMPACT_ATOMS: atom_id res chain seq x y z
N MET A 1 -10.69 -16.68 1.52
CA MET A 1 -10.48 -16.45 0.07
C MET A 1 -9.00 -16.72 -0.24
N GLN A 2 -8.65 -17.11 -1.47
CA GLN A 2 -7.27 -17.51 -1.83
C GLN A 2 -6.25 -16.40 -1.57
N PHE A 3 -6.58 -15.13 -1.80
CA PHE A 3 -5.71 -14.01 -1.42
C PHE A 3 -5.35 -14.00 0.08
N GLU A 4 -6.31 -14.25 0.99
CA GLU A 4 -6.07 -14.22 2.44
C GLU A 4 -5.09 -15.34 2.88
N ALA A 5 -5.12 -16.48 2.19
CA ALA A 5 -4.15 -17.55 2.39
C ALA A 5 -2.75 -17.09 1.92
N GLY A 6 -2.67 -16.46 0.74
CA GLY A 6 -1.43 -15.90 0.23
C GLY A 6 -0.84 -14.80 1.12
N TYR A 7 -1.68 -13.91 1.66
CA TYR A 7 -1.28 -12.90 2.64
C TYR A 7 -0.71 -13.53 3.91
N THR A 8 -1.37 -14.57 4.43
CA THR A 8 -0.89 -15.28 5.63
C THR A 8 0.44 -15.98 5.38
N ALA A 9 0.62 -16.60 4.21
CA ALA A 9 1.88 -17.18 3.79
C ALA A 9 2.99 -16.13 3.63
N ALA A 10 2.67 -14.97 3.05
CA ALA A 10 3.60 -13.85 2.92
C ALA A 10 4.16 -13.40 4.28
N ARG A 11 3.29 -13.27 5.28
CA ARG A 11 3.68 -12.93 6.66
C ARG A 11 4.58 -13.96 7.33
N ARG A 12 4.58 -15.21 6.85
CA ARG A 12 5.47 -16.30 7.32
C ARG A 12 6.76 -16.39 6.52
N GLY A 13 6.92 -15.59 5.45
CA GLY A 13 8.06 -15.65 4.55
C GLY A 13 7.94 -16.72 3.46
N ASP A 14 6.80 -17.39 3.33
CA ASP A 14 6.58 -18.48 2.38
C ASP A 14 6.28 -17.93 0.97
N ALA A 15 7.27 -17.33 0.33
CA ALA A 15 7.13 -16.63 -0.96
C ALA A 15 6.44 -17.47 -2.05
N GLY A 16 6.83 -18.75 -2.18
CA GLY A 16 6.24 -19.64 -3.17
C GLY A 16 4.77 -19.94 -2.93
N ILE A 17 4.33 -20.02 -1.67
CA ILE A 17 2.90 -20.21 -1.34
C ILE A 17 2.15 -18.89 -1.55
N ALA A 18 2.71 -17.80 -1.07
CA ALA A 18 2.10 -16.48 -1.17
C ALA A 18 1.76 -16.09 -2.62
N TRP A 19 2.72 -16.21 -3.53
CA TRP A 19 2.51 -15.88 -4.94
C TRP A 19 1.59 -16.87 -5.65
N ARG A 20 1.66 -18.17 -5.35
CA ARG A 20 0.76 -19.16 -5.94
C ARG A 20 -0.70 -18.90 -5.59
N ASP A 21 -0.97 -18.56 -4.34
CA ASP A 21 -2.31 -18.26 -3.85
C ASP A 21 -2.83 -16.94 -4.43
N TRP A 22 -1.96 -15.94 -4.56
CA TRP A 22 -2.27 -14.70 -5.27
C TRP A 22 -2.59 -14.95 -6.75
N ASP A 23 -1.76 -15.73 -7.46
CA ASP A 23 -1.97 -16.08 -8.88
C ASP A 23 -3.31 -16.79 -9.10
N GLN A 24 -3.71 -17.66 -8.16
CA GLN A 24 -4.99 -18.36 -8.24
C GLN A 24 -6.17 -17.40 -8.02
N ALA A 25 -6.03 -16.44 -7.10
CA ALA A 25 -7.02 -15.39 -6.91
C ALA A 25 -7.11 -14.46 -8.14
N GLU A 26 -5.98 -14.11 -8.75
CA GLU A 26 -5.89 -13.30 -9.98
C GLU A 26 -6.58 -14.02 -11.15
N ARG A 27 -6.30 -15.30 -11.38
CA ARG A 27 -7.00 -16.11 -12.40
C ARG A 27 -8.52 -16.10 -12.21
N THR A 28 -8.96 -16.22 -10.96
CA THR A 28 -10.38 -16.16 -10.62
C THR A 28 -10.96 -14.77 -10.92
N ALA A 29 -10.25 -13.70 -10.57
CA ALA A 29 -10.68 -12.33 -10.84
C ALA A 29 -10.74 -12.03 -12.35
N GLN A 30 -9.81 -12.56 -13.14
CA GLN A 30 -9.76 -12.39 -14.59
C GLN A 30 -10.90 -13.12 -15.32
N ALA A 31 -11.45 -14.18 -14.73
CA ALA A 31 -12.62 -14.88 -15.27
C ALA A 31 -13.95 -14.13 -15.01
N LEU A 32 -13.94 -13.08 -14.19
CA LEU A 32 -15.12 -12.28 -13.89
C LEU A 32 -15.27 -11.11 -14.88
N PRO A 33 -16.50 -10.59 -15.09
CA PRO A 33 -16.71 -9.37 -15.86
C PRO A 33 -15.81 -8.22 -15.39
N VAL A 34 -15.33 -7.39 -16.31
CA VAL A 34 -14.39 -6.28 -16.00
C VAL A 34 -14.93 -5.34 -14.91
N HIS A 35 -16.24 -5.13 -14.88
CA HIS A 35 -16.92 -4.26 -13.91
C HIS A 35 -17.48 -5.02 -12.70
N TYR A 36 -17.17 -6.31 -12.55
CA TYR A 36 -17.63 -7.08 -11.40
C TYR A 36 -17.02 -6.53 -10.11
N PHE A 37 -17.89 -6.32 -9.13
CA PHE A 37 -17.53 -5.93 -7.78
C PHE A 37 -18.41 -6.67 -6.79
N HIS A 38 -17.79 -7.46 -5.91
CA HIS A 38 -18.52 -8.13 -4.85
C HIS A 38 -18.76 -7.17 -3.68
N PRO A 39 -20.00 -6.84 -3.30
CA PRO A 39 -20.27 -5.78 -2.33
C PRO A 39 -19.74 -6.08 -0.91
N VAL A 40 -19.83 -7.34 -0.48
CA VAL A 40 -19.40 -7.76 0.88
C VAL A 40 -17.88 -7.85 0.99
N THR A 41 -17.24 -8.66 0.16
CA THR A 41 -15.78 -8.90 0.22
C THR A 41 -14.96 -7.86 -0.52
N SER A 42 -15.60 -7.02 -1.33
CA SER A 42 -14.95 -6.06 -2.22
C SER A 42 -14.04 -6.68 -3.27
N PHE A 43 -14.17 -7.99 -3.48
CA PHE A 43 -13.43 -8.73 -4.50
C PHE A 43 -13.79 -8.22 -5.89
N SER A 44 -12.75 -7.94 -6.68
CA SER A 44 -12.85 -7.41 -8.04
C SER A 44 -11.51 -7.57 -8.75
N ARG A 45 -11.49 -7.41 -10.07
CA ARG A 45 -10.23 -7.36 -10.81
C ARG A 45 -9.36 -6.17 -10.41
N ALA A 46 -9.97 -5.03 -10.08
CA ALA A 46 -9.26 -3.79 -9.77
C ALA A 46 -8.42 -3.86 -8.48
N VAL A 47 -8.78 -4.71 -7.51
CA VAL A 47 -8.06 -4.81 -6.23
C VAL A 47 -6.86 -5.76 -6.28
N MET A 48 -6.74 -6.59 -7.32
CA MET A 48 -5.69 -7.61 -7.35
C MET A 48 -4.27 -7.04 -7.42
N GLY A 49 -4.08 -5.92 -8.13
CA GLY A 49 -2.81 -5.19 -8.12
C GLY A 49 -2.44 -4.68 -6.72
N ALA A 50 -3.42 -4.19 -5.95
CA ALA A 50 -3.20 -3.78 -4.57
C ALA A 50 -2.81 -4.96 -3.66
N HIS A 51 -3.45 -6.11 -3.88
CA HIS A 51 -3.11 -7.35 -3.19
C HIS A 51 -1.68 -7.84 -3.52
N ALA A 52 -1.21 -7.66 -4.75
CA ALA A 52 0.17 -8.01 -5.13
C ALA A 52 1.19 -7.16 -4.36
N VAL A 53 0.94 -5.85 -4.22
CA VAL A 53 1.78 -4.95 -3.42
C VAL A 53 1.85 -5.43 -1.96
N THR A 54 0.70 -5.74 -1.35
CA THR A 54 0.67 -6.24 0.03
C THR A 54 1.44 -7.56 0.17
N VAL A 55 1.30 -8.51 -0.76
CA VAL A 55 2.09 -9.76 -0.75
C VAL A 55 3.59 -9.47 -0.77
N ALA A 56 4.05 -8.61 -1.67
CA ALA A 56 5.46 -8.25 -1.79
C ALA A 56 6.01 -7.56 -0.53
N VAL A 57 5.21 -6.65 0.05
CA VAL A 57 5.55 -5.90 1.27
C VAL A 57 5.65 -6.84 2.48
N GLU A 58 4.70 -7.75 2.66
CA GLU A 58 4.74 -8.71 3.77
C GLU A 58 5.88 -9.73 3.62
N LEU A 59 6.25 -10.08 2.38
CA LEU A 59 7.46 -10.85 2.08
C LEU A 59 8.77 -10.06 2.30
N ARG A 60 8.70 -8.79 2.68
CA ARG A 60 9.85 -7.89 2.87
C ARG A 60 10.73 -7.74 1.62
N SER A 61 10.16 -7.94 0.43
CA SER A 61 10.90 -7.84 -0.82
C SER A 61 10.76 -6.42 -1.40
N GLY A 62 11.74 -5.55 -1.14
CA GLY A 62 11.71 -4.13 -1.52
C GLY A 62 11.52 -3.93 -3.02
N THR A 63 12.42 -4.48 -3.83
CA THR A 63 12.39 -4.34 -5.29
C THR A 63 11.11 -4.91 -5.88
N GLU A 64 10.63 -6.04 -5.35
CA GLU A 64 9.34 -6.61 -5.77
C GLU A 64 8.17 -5.70 -5.42
N SER A 65 8.19 -5.11 -4.23
CA SER A 65 7.15 -4.20 -3.77
C SER A 65 7.04 -2.98 -4.69
N VAL A 66 8.17 -2.40 -5.07
CA VAL A 66 8.22 -1.28 -6.03
C VAL A 66 7.73 -1.71 -7.41
N ARG A 67 8.15 -2.89 -7.89
CA ARG A 67 7.68 -3.43 -9.17
C ARG A 67 6.17 -3.60 -9.21
N GLN A 68 5.58 -4.15 -8.15
CA GLN A 68 4.13 -4.32 -8.05
C GLN A 68 3.41 -3.00 -7.85
N ALA A 69 3.99 -2.06 -7.09
CA ALA A 69 3.45 -0.72 -6.91
C ALA A 69 3.33 0.02 -8.25
N ALA A 70 4.37 -0.03 -9.08
CA ALA A 70 4.37 0.55 -10.42
C ALA A 70 3.33 -0.10 -11.34
N ARG A 71 3.18 -1.43 -11.29
CA ARG A 71 2.15 -2.15 -12.06
C ARG A 71 0.73 -1.81 -11.62
N ALA A 72 0.53 -1.61 -10.33
CA ALA A 72 -0.77 -1.31 -9.73
C ALA A 72 -1.16 0.18 -9.83
N GLU A 73 -0.26 1.07 -10.27
CA GLU A 73 -0.51 2.52 -10.32
C GLU A 73 -1.73 2.90 -11.18
N ALA A 74 -1.95 2.17 -12.28
CA ALA A 74 -3.11 2.37 -13.16
C ALA A 74 -4.42 1.80 -12.59
N ALA A 75 -4.37 1.05 -11.48
CA ALA A 75 -5.55 0.44 -10.89
C ALA A 75 -6.46 1.50 -10.25
N VAL A 76 -7.66 1.64 -10.79
CA VAL A 76 -8.66 2.56 -10.23
C VAL A 76 -9.43 1.84 -9.13
N ILE A 77 -9.11 2.16 -7.86
CA ILE A 77 -9.92 1.77 -6.70
C ILE A 77 -10.92 2.90 -6.44
N PRO A 78 -12.23 2.72 -6.71
CA PRO A 78 -13.20 3.82 -6.59
C PRO A 78 -13.35 4.32 -5.15
N SER A 79 -13.38 3.39 -4.20
CA SER A 79 -13.52 3.70 -2.77
C SER A 79 -12.31 4.50 -2.25
N ARG A 80 -12.55 5.75 -1.86
CA ARG A 80 -11.55 6.68 -1.32
C ARG A 80 -10.73 6.07 -0.16
N PRO A 81 -11.34 5.50 0.90
CA PRO A 81 -10.57 4.88 1.99
C PRO A 81 -9.74 3.67 1.56
N ARG A 82 -10.24 2.84 0.62
CA ARG A 82 -9.47 1.69 0.12
C ARG A 82 -8.29 2.14 -0.73
N ARG A 83 -8.49 3.16 -1.57
CA ARG A 83 -7.42 3.78 -2.34
C ARG A 83 -6.34 4.34 -1.42
N ALA A 84 -6.71 5.07 -0.36
CA ALA A 84 -5.76 5.55 0.64
C ALA A 84 -4.98 4.40 1.32
N ARG A 85 -5.64 3.31 1.70
CA ARG A 85 -4.95 2.12 2.23
C ARG A 85 -3.96 1.53 1.23
N HIS A 86 -4.34 1.43 -0.04
CA HIS A 86 -3.44 0.94 -1.08
C HIS A 86 -2.22 1.86 -1.27
N ARG A 87 -2.41 3.18 -1.27
CA ARG A 87 -1.30 4.15 -1.30
C ARG A 87 -0.35 3.96 -0.11
N ILE A 88 -0.87 3.69 1.08
CA ILE A 88 -0.04 3.39 2.25
C ILE A 88 0.77 2.09 2.05
N GLU A 89 0.19 1.06 1.45
CA GLU A 89 0.93 -0.17 1.11
C GLU A 89 2.02 0.07 0.07
N GLN A 90 1.76 0.88 -0.96
CA GLN A 90 2.79 1.31 -1.92
C GLN A 90 3.92 2.08 -1.20
N ALA A 91 3.59 2.99 -0.29
CA ALA A 91 4.58 3.71 0.51
C ALA A 91 5.45 2.79 1.38
N ARG A 92 4.86 1.73 1.98
CA ARG A 92 5.62 0.68 2.66
C ARG A 92 6.59 -0.01 1.71
N GLY A 93 6.17 -0.29 0.47
CA GLY A 93 7.02 -0.85 -0.57
C GLY A 93 8.22 0.04 -0.93
N TYR A 94 7.98 1.33 -1.16
CA TYR A 94 9.05 2.30 -1.40
C TYR A 94 10.00 2.44 -0.21
N GLN A 95 9.49 2.41 1.03
CA GLN A 95 10.33 2.44 2.23
C GLN A 95 11.25 1.21 2.31
N LEU A 96 10.72 0.01 2.04
CA LEU A 96 11.51 -1.23 2.05
C LEU A 96 12.65 -1.19 1.02
N ASP A 97 12.42 -0.57 -0.13
CA ASP A 97 13.41 -0.42 -1.20
C ASP A 97 14.31 0.83 -1.02
N LYS A 98 14.23 1.51 0.13
CA LYS A 98 15.02 2.71 0.47
C LYS A 98 14.77 3.88 -0.49
N GLN A 99 13.52 4.09 -0.90
CA GLN A 99 13.05 5.21 -1.72
C GLN A 99 12.17 6.19 -0.91
N PRO A 100 12.74 6.95 0.04
CA PRO A 100 11.97 7.75 1.00
C PRO A 100 11.17 8.89 0.37
N GLU A 101 11.68 9.53 -0.70
CA GLU A 101 10.95 10.57 -1.42
C GLU A 101 9.67 10.02 -2.08
N ALA A 102 9.77 8.83 -2.70
CA ALA A 102 8.64 8.16 -3.32
C ALA A 102 7.63 7.69 -2.24
N ALA A 103 8.12 7.18 -1.12
CA ALA A 103 7.28 6.81 0.01
C ALA A 103 6.48 8.02 0.52
N LEU A 104 7.15 9.15 0.78
CA LEU A 104 6.52 10.36 1.29
C LEU A 104 5.51 10.96 0.28
N ALA A 105 5.87 11.04 -0.99
CA ALA A 105 4.96 11.49 -2.05
C ALA A 105 3.72 10.58 -2.18
N THR A 106 3.88 9.28 -1.98
CA THR A 106 2.75 8.33 -2.00
C THR A 106 1.85 8.50 -0.76
N LEU A 107 2.42 8.86 0.40
CA LEU A 107 1.64 9.19 1.60
C LEU A 107 0.86 10.51 1.45
N ASP A 108 1.42 11.51 0.75
CA ASP A 108 0.66 12.71 0.37
C ASP A 108 -0.58 12.32 -0.45
N GLN A 109 -0.44 11.42 -1.45
CA GLN A 109 -1.56 10.92 -2.23
C GLN A 109 -2.58 10.13 -1.38
N ALA A 110 -2.12 9.40 -0.35
CA ALA A 110 -2.99 8.71 0.58
C ALA A 110 -3.84 9.71 1.40
N TYR A 111 -3.23 10.82 1.83
CA TYR A 111 -3.91 11.91 2.52
C TYR A 111 -4.99 12.55 1.65
N GLU A 112 -4.65 12.93 0.41
CA GLU A 112 -5.62 13.48 -0.54
C GLU A 112 -6.78 12.52 -0.83
N ALA A 113 -6.49 11.21 -0.88
CA ALA A 113 -7.51 10.20 -1.08
C ALA A 113 -8.47 10.11 0.11
N ALA A 114 -7.99 9.98 1.34
CA ALA A 114 -8.82 9.94 2.55
C ALA A 114 -8.00 10.31 3.81
N PRO A 115 -8.11 11.55 4.31
CA PRO A 115 -7.32 12.05 5.46
C PRO A 115 -7.45 11.18 6.72
N GLU A 116 -8.67 10.72 7.04
CA GLU A 116 -8.93 9.91 8.22
C GLU A 116 -8.25 8.54 8.13
N THR A 117 -8.09 8.01 6.93
CA THR A 117 -7.47 6.69 6.73
C THR A 117 -5.98 6.72 7.05
N ILE A 118 -5.27 7.73 6.57
CA ILE A 118 -3.84 7.89 6.85
C ILE A 118 -3.60 8.31 8.30
N ARG A 119 -4.43 9.21 8.85
CA ARG A 119 -4.32 9.72 10.23
C ARG A 119 -4.23 8.62 11.28
N TYR A 120 -4.99 7.54 11.11
CA TYR A 120 -5.01 6.43 12.07
C TYR A 120 -4.24 5.18 11.62
N ASN A 121 -3.49 5.23 10.50
CA ASN A 121 -2.71 4.09 10.03
C ASN A 121 -1.30 4.07 10.64
N GLY A 122 -1.00 3.05 11.45
CA GLY A 122 0.29 2.93 12.15
C GLY A 122 1.53 2.87 11.23
N TYR A 123 1.43 2.27 10.05
CA TYR A 123 2.55 2.21 9.11
C TYR A 123 2.85 3.57 8.50
N ALA A 124 1.82 4.30 8.07
CA ALA A 124 1.97 5.64 7.53
C ALA A 124 2.57 6.58 8.59
N ARG A 125 2.04 6.55 9.82
CA ARG A 125 2.57 7.35 10.93
C ARG A 125 4.05 7.07 11.19
N ARG A 126 4.45 5.80 11.21
CA ARG A 126 5.86 5.42 11.39
C ARG A 126 6.75 5.95 10.27
N ILE A 127 6.35 5.79 9.00
CA ILE A 127 7.12 6.31 7.86
C ILE A 127 7.28 7.82 7.98
N VAL A 128 6.19 8.55 8.24
CA VAL A 128 6.23 10.02 8.37
C VAL A 128 7.18 10.45 9.50
N LEU A 129 7.10 9.81 10.67
CA LEU A 129 7.99 10.11 11.81
C LEU A 129 9.46 9.78 11.54
N GLU A 130 9.76 8.71 10.80
CA GLU A 130 11.14 8.46 10.38
C GLU A 130 11.65 9.59 9.47
N GLU A 131 10.81 10.07 8.55
CA GLU A 131 11.20 11.12 7.61
C GLU A 131 11.27 12.53 8.24
N THR A 132 10.64 12.79 9.39
CA THR A 132 10.85 14.05 10.14
C THR A 132 12.26 14.17 10.71
N GLU A 133 12.97 13.05 10.86
CA GLU A 133 14.37 13.04 11.31
C GLU A 133 15.37 12.99 10.14
N ALA A 134 14.89 13.17 8.90
CA ALA A 134 15.75 13.11 7.72
C ALA A 134 16.86 14.18 7.76
N ALA A 135 18.08 13.79 7.35
CA ALA A 135 19.21 14.70 7.21
C ALA A 135 18.95 15.77 6.12
N CYS A 136 18.17 15.44 5.10
CA CYS A 136 17.76 16.36 4.03
C CYS A 136 16.71 17.36 4.56
N PRO A 137 17.01 18.68 4.59
CA PRO A 137 16.09 19.69 5.14
C PRO A 137 14.72 19.71 4.43
N GLU A 138 14.70 19.66 3.10
CA GLU A 138 13.48 19.63 2.30
C GLU A 138 12.58 18.46 2.63
N ARG A 139 13.15 17.25 2.74
CA ARG A 139 12.39 16.04 3.06
C ARG A 139 11.82 16.10 4.45
N ARG A 140 12.64 16.53 5.42
CA ARG A 140 12.20 16.75 6.81
C ARG A 140 11.05 17.75 6.87
N ARG A 141 11.14 18.88 6.16
CA ARG A 141 10.06 19.88 6.12
C ARG A 141 8.76 19.28 5.58
N ARG A 142 8.80 18.58 4.44
CA ARG A 142 7.63 17.91 3.85
C ARG A 142 7.03 16.87 4.80
N ALA A 143 7.88 16.08 5.45
CA ALA A 143 7.44 15.09 6.43
C ALA A 143 6.78 15.76 7.64
N SER A 144 7.33 16.86 8.17
CA SER A 144 6.74 17.62 9.27
C SER A 144 5.39 18.24 8.90
N GLU A 145 5.25 18.76 7.67
CA GLU A 145 3.98 19.28 7.16
C GLU A 145 2.91 18.17 7.08
N LEU A 146 3.28 17.00 6.56
CA LEU A 146 2.36 15.86 6.54
C LEU A 146 2.05 15.38 7.95
N ALA A 147 3.04 15.33 8.86
CA ALA A 147 2.87 14.95 10.26
C ALA A 147 1.86 15.85 10.98
N ALA A 148 1.91 17.17 10.75
CA ALA A 148 0.93 18.11 11.26
C ALA A 148 -0.48 17.83 10.69
N LYS A 149 -0.61 17.67 9.36
CA LYS A 149 -1.90 17.35 8.71
C LYS A 149 -2.56 16.09 9.28
N ILE A 150 -1.75 15.08 9.60
CA ILE A 150 -2.22 13.80 10.15
C ILE A 150 -2.24 13.76 11.69
N GLY A 151 -1.99 14.88 12.37
CA GLY A 151 -2.16 15.02 13.82
C GLY A 151 -1.10 14.29 14.66
N LEU A 152 0.15 14.25 14.21
CA LEU A 152 1.28 13.66 14.97
C LEU A 152 2.08 14.67 15.77
N LEU A 153 2.02 15.93 15.39
CA LEU A 153 2.64 17.01 16.13
C LEU A 153 1.56 17.63 17.01
N ALA A 154 1.87 17.85 18.29
CA ALA A 154 0.97 18.57 19.19
C ALA A 154 0.80 20.01 18.68
N GLU A 155 -0.42 20.53 18.78
CA GLU A 155 -0.71 21.97 18.62
C GLU A 155 -0.09 22.79 19.76
#